data_AF-A0A429ILG5-F1
#
_entry.id   AF-A0A429ILG5-F1
#
_cell.length_a   1.000
_cell.length_b   1.000
_cell.length_c   1.000
_cell.angle_alpha   90.00
_cell.angle_beta   90.00
_cell.angle_gamma   90.00
#
_symmetry.space_group_name_H-M   'P 1'
#
loop_
_entity.id
_entity.type
_entity.pdbx_description
1 polymer ?
#
loop_
_entity_poly.entity_id
_entity_poly.type
_entity_poly.pdbx_seq_one_letter_code
_entity_poly.pdbx_strand_id
1 'polypeptide(L)' 'SGPRSETAPAPAQAEHGRGLFLIEALTDHVRYRNRSGRCGAVVSFDKILKWKEEVPLMAS' A
#
# COMPACT_ATOMS: atom_id res chain seq x y z
N SER A 1 34.21 -3.92 0.04
CA SER A 1 32.95 -3.18 -0.19
C SER A 1 32.40 -3.62 -1.54
N GLY A 2 31.31 -4.38 -1.59
CA GLY A 2 30.73 -4.84 -2.87
C GLY A 2 30.13 -3.69 -3.68
N PRO A 3 29.91 -3.85 -5.00
CA PRO A 3 29.35 -2.79 -5.82
C PRO A 3 27.97 -2.43 -5.26
N ARG A 4 27.76 -1.14 -4.98
CA ARG A 4 26.44 -0.60 -4.70
C ARG A 4 25.59 -0.94 -5.92
N SER A 5 24.62 -1.85 -5.77
CA SER A 5 23.59 -2.03 -6.78
C SER A 5 22.90 -0.68 -6.94
N GLU A 6 23.27 0.06 -7.99
CA GLU A 6 22.57 1.24 -8.41
C GLU A 6 21.14 0.81 -8.68
N THR A 7 20.24 1.23 -7.78
CA THR A 7 18.83 0.85 -7.85
C THR A 7 18.30 1.52 -9.11
N ALA A 8 17.96 0.71 -10.12
CA ALA A 8 17.37 1.21 -11.35
C ALA A 8 16.22 2.18 -11.00
N PRO A 9 16.10 3.32 -11.71
CA PRO A 9 15.03 4.26 -11.43
C PRO A 9 13.69 3.53 -11.51
N ALA A 10 12.87 3.75 -10.49
CA ALA A 10 11.55 3.15 -10.45
C ALA A 10 10.78 3.54 -11.73
N PRO A 11 10.00 2.62 -12.34
CA PRO A 11 9.19 2.92 -13.51
C PRO A 11 8.38 4.20 -13.31
N ALA A 12 8.11 4.97 -14.37
CA ALA A 12 7.36 6.22 -14.23
C ALA A 12 5.96 6.03 -13.62
N GLN A 13 5.39 4.82 -13.72
CA GLN A 13 4.12 4.43 -13.11
C GLN A 13 4.27 3.90 -11.68
N ALA A 14 5.50 3.61 -11.24
CA ALA A 14 5.75 3.36 -9.83
C ALA A 14 5.63 4.69 -9.11
N GLU A 15 4.66 4.80 -8.20
CA GLU A 15 4.34 6.03 -7.46
C GLU A 15 5.45 6.42 -6.45
N HIS A 16 6.70 6.52 -6.89
CA HIS A 16 7.88 6.86 -6.08
C HIS A 16 8.03 6.04 -4.80
N GLY A 17 7.54 4.79 -4.77
CA GLY A 17 7.57 3.94 -3.59
C GLY A 17 6.47 4.24 -2.55
N ARG A 18 5.49 5.09 -2.86
CA ARG A 18 4.38 5.44 -1.94
C ARG A 18 3.37 4.32 -1.72
N GLY A 19 3.32 3.29 -2.56
CA GLY A 19 2.31 2.24 -2.49
C GLY A 19 2.21 1.59 -1.10
N LEU A 20 3.35 1.23 -0.48
CA LEU A 20 3.34 0.64 0.86
C LEU A 20 2.87 1.62 1.94
N PHE A 21 3.31 2.87 1.85
CA PHE A 21 2.88 3.94 2.76
C PHE A 21 1.37 4.20 2.67
N LEU A 22 0.80 4.16 1.46
CA LEU A 22 -0.65 4.32 1.26
C LEU A 22 -1.43 3.15 1.87
N ILE A 23 -0.94 1.92 1.76
CA ILE A 23 -1.57 0.75 2.38
C ILE A 23 -1.58 0.91 3.90
N GLU A 24 -0.44 1.25 4.52
CA GLU A 24 -0.35 1.50 5.97
C GLU A 24 -1.29 2.63 6.42
N ALA A 25 -1.34 3.73 5.68
CA ALA A 25 -2.16 4.89 6.04
C ALA A 25 -3.67 4.63 5.95
N LEU A 26 -4.10 3.68 5.12
CA LEU A 26 -5.51 3.46 4.80
C LEU A 26 -6.14 2.24 5.47
N THR A 27 -5.35 1.36 6.07
CA THR A 27 -5.78 0.07 6.60
C THR A 27 -5.69 0.02 8.12
N ASP A 28 -6.53 -0.78 8.76
CA ASP A 28 -6.48 -0.94 10.23
C ASP A 28 -5.35 -1.89 10.61
N HIS A 29 -5.14 -2.94 9.81
CA HIS A 29 -4.02 -3.87 9.96
C HIS A 29 -3.40 -4.23 8.61
N VAL A 30 -2.07 -4.38 8.63
CA VAL A 30 -1.30 -4.86 7.49
C VAL A 30 -0.27 -5.90 7.95
N ARG A 31 -0.07 -6.93 7.11
CA ARG A 31 0.94 -7.98 7.29
C ARG A 31 1.72 -8.18 6.01
N TYR A 32 3.04 -8.12 6.14
CA TYR A 32 3.98 -8.34 5.06
C TYR A 32 4.59 -9.73 5.18
N ARG A 33 4.50 -10.53 4.12
CA ARG A 33 5.19 -11.81 4.01
C ARG A 33 6.01 -11.82 2.74
N ASN A 34 7.32 -11.75 2.90
CA ASN A 34 8.25 -11.98 1.81
C ASN A 34 8.83 -13.39 1.95
N ARG A 35 8.76 -14.19 0.89
CA ARG A 35 9.45 -15.48 0.86
C ARG A 35 10.77 -15.27 0.13
N SER A 36 11.88 -15.54 0.82
CA SER A 36 13.19 -15.54 0.18
C SER A 36 13.21 -16.57 -0.95
N GLY A 37 13.54 -16.13 -2.18
CA GLY A 37 13.60 -17.00 -3.36
C GLY A 37 12.68 -16.54 -4.49
N ARG A 38 12.18 -17.49 -5.30
CA ARG A 38 11.34 -17.22 -6.49
C ARG A 38 9.86 -16.95 -6.15
N CYS A 39 9.49 -17.02 -4.89
CA CYS A 39 8.12 -16.79 -4.44
C CYS A 39 8.03 -15.33 -4.01
N GLY A 40 7.40 -14.47 -4.83
CA GLY A 40 7.32 -13.03 -4.58
C GLY A 40 6.67 -12.64 -3.24
N ALA A 41 6.40 -11.34 -3.08
CA ALA A 41 5.82 -10.81 -1.86
C ALA A 41 4.30 -11.02 -1.79
N VAL A 42 3.79 -11.26 -0.58
CA VAL A 42 2.37 -11.21 -0.26
C VAL A 42 2.16 -10.11 0.77
N VAL A 43 1.22 -9.22 0.47
CA VAL A 43 0.73 -8.20 1.41
C VAL A 43 -0.72 -8.52 1.71
N SER A 44 -1.05 -8.65 2.99
CA SER A 44 -2.43 -8.89 3.45
C SER A 44 -2.84 -7.75 4.36
N PHE A 45 -4.01 -7.18 4.14
CA PHE A 45 -4.53 -6.06 4.92
C PHE A 45 -6.04 -6.16 5.11
N ASP A 46 -6.57 -5.51 6.14
CA ASP A 46 -7.99 -5.36 6.39
C ASP A 46 -8.35 -3.90 6.73
N LYS A 47 -9.60 -3.55 6.45
CA LYS A 47 -10.18 -2.25 6.77
C LYS A 47 -11.61 -2.41 7.24
N ILE A 48 -11.92 -1.81 8.37
CA ILE A 48 -13.26 -1.68 8.90
C ILE A 48 -13.93 -0.49 8.19
N LEU A 49 -14.93 -0.78 7.38
CA LEU A 49 -15.73 0.25 6.74
C LEU A 49 -16.82 0.71 7.71
N LYS A 50 -16.84 2.01 8.03
CA LYS A 50 -17.98 2.64 8.68
C LYS A 50 -18.85 3.23 7.59
N TRP A 51 -20.05 2.69 7.42
CA TRP A 51 -21.06 3.32 6.59
C TRP A 51 -21.44 4.65 7.24
N LYS A 52 -21.52 5.70 6.43
CA LYS A 52 -21.98 7.00 6.88
C LYS A 52 -23.49 7.02 6.68
N GLU A 53 -24.27 7.19 7.74
CA GLU A 53 -25.69 7.51 7.59
C GLU A 53 -25.81 8.77 6.72
N GLU A 54 -26.72 8.73 5.75
CA GLU A 54 -26.89 9.79 4.78
C GLU A 54 -27.05 11.13 5.49
N VAL A 55 -26.18 12.09 5.15
CA VAL A 55 -26.42 13.48 5.53
C VAL A 55 -27.67 13.89 4.77
N PRO A 56 -28.76 14.32 5.42
CA PRO A 56 -29.96 14.70 4.69
C PRO A 56 -29.59 15.79 3.70
N LEU A 57 -29.84 15.54 2.40
CA LEU A 57 -29.74 16.54 1.36
C LEU A 57 -30.72 17.65 1.72
N MET A 58 -30.22 18.73 2.34
CA MET A 58 -30.98 19.97 2.48
C MET A 58 -31.06 20.58 1.08
N ALA A 59 -32.14 20.27 0.38
CA ALA A 59 -32.51 20.99 -0.83
C ALA A 59 -32.98 22.40 -0.41
N SER A 60 -32.26 23.41 -0.86
CA SER A 60 -32.68 24.82 -0.83
C SER A 60 -33.60 25.12 -2.00
#